data_AF-A0A2D6PQJ9-F1
#
_entry.id   AF-A0A2D6PQJ9-F1
#
_cell.length_a   1.000
_cell.length_b   1.000
_cell.length_c   1.000
_cell.angle_alpha   90.00
_cell.angle_beta   90.00
_cell.angle_gamma   90.00
#
_symmetry.space_group_name_H-M   'P 1'
#
loop_
_entity.id
_entity.type
_entity.pdbx_description
1 polymer ?
#
loop_
_entity_poly.entity_id
_entity_poly.type
_entity_poly.pdbx_seq_one_letter_code
_entity_poly.pdbx_strand_id
1 'polypeptide(L)'
;MDPRQLPPEVWEALCRRCGKCCAEKVDIDGTVYITKKMCRFLDTKTRQCTVYPDRFRAEPDCLSTMEGLPMMVFPPDCPYTKGIAGYVPPKEEWDDEEVDAVIRELLGEDALG
;
A
#
# COMPACT_ATOMS: atom_id res chain seq x y z
N MET A 1 2.37 -20.54 7.00
CA MET A 1 3.42 -20.41 5.97
C MET A 1 3.72 -18.94 5.84
N ASP A 2 4.97 -18.55 6.09
CA ASP A 2 5.40 -17.16 5.99
C ASP A 2 5.71 -16.84 4.51
N PRO A 3 4.98 -15.91 3.87
CA PRO A 3 5.19 -15.60 2.46
C PRO A 3 6.60 -15.09 2.16
N ARG A 4 7.34 -14.56 3.14
CA ARG A 4 8.72 -14.09 2.96
C ARG A 4 9.72 -15.21 2.67
N GLN A 5 9.33 -16.46 2.87
CA GLN A 5 10.18 -17.64 2.65
C GLN A 5 9.92 -18.32 1.30
N LEU A 6 9.05 -17.74 0.47
CA LEU A 6 8.72 -18.28 -0.85
C LEU A 6 9.76 -17.89 -1.90
N PRO A 7 9.97 -18.74 -2.92
CA PRO A 7 10.68 -18.34 -4.13
C PRO A 7 10.01 -17.11 -4.77
N PRO A 8 10.76 -16.18 -5.39
CA PRO A 8 10.23 -14.93 -5.92
C PRO A 8 9.04 -15.10 -6.86
N GLU A 9 9.04 -16.11 -7.72
CA GLU A 9 7.97 -16.40 -8.67
C GLU A 9 6.67 -16.84 -8.00
N VAL A 10 6.78 -17.66 -6.95
CA VAL A 10 5.61 -18.11 -6.16
C VAL A 10 5.11 -16.96 -5.31
N TRP A 11 6.03 -16.17 -4.77
CA TRP A 11 5.72 -14.98 -4.00
C TRP A 11 4.94 -13.96 -4.84
N GLU A 12 5.45 -13.58 -6.01
CA GLU A 12 4.76 -12.65 -6.93
C GLU A 12 3.38 -13.16 -7.36
N ALA A 13 3.22 -14.47 -7.52
CA ALA A 13 1.93 -15.08 -7.86
C ALA A 13 0.86 -14.93 -6.76
N LEU A 14 1.24 -14.59 -5.52
CA LEU A 14 0.28 -14.29 -4.46
C LEU A 14 -0.43 -12.94 -4.66
N CYS A 15 0.12 -12.04 -5.47
CA CYS A 15 -0.48 -10.72 -5.70
C CYS A 15 -1.90 -10.84 -6.28
N ARG A 16 -2.90 -10.35 -5.55
CA ARG A 16 -4.30 -10.32 -6.01
C ARG A 16 -4.63 -9.14 -6.92
N ARG A 17 -3.64 -8.32 -7.28
CA ARG A 17 -3.82 -7.12 -8.14
C ARG A 17 -4.95 -6.22 -7.63
N CYS A 18 -4.97 -5.95 -6.33
CA CYS A 18 -5.95 -5.05 -5.72
C CYS A 18 -5.61 -3.57 -5.93
N GLY A 19 -4.37 -3.24 -6.30
CA GLY A 19 -3.91 -1.87 -6.54
C GLY A 19 -3.60 -1.06 -5.26
N LYS A 20 -4.03 -1.52 -4.08
CA LYS A 20 -3.86 -0.81 -2.79
C LYS A 20 -2.39 -0.58 -2.39
N CYS A 21 -1.46 -1.42 -2.85
CA CYS A 21 -0.04 -1.17 -2.66
C CYS A 21 0.45 0.10 -3.39
N CYS A 22 -0.25 0.56 -4.44
CA CYS A 22 0.04 1.77 -5.20
C CYS A 22 -0.67 3.02 -4.68
N ALA A 23 -1.53 2.94 -3.67
CA ALA A 23 -2.07 4.13 -3.02
C ALA A 23 -1.01 4.85 -2.19
N GLU A 24 -1.16 6.14 -1.92
CA GLU A 24 -0.36 6.81 -0.90
C GLU A 24 -0.77 6.34 0.50
N LYS A 25 0.18 6.36 1.44
CA LYS A 25 -0.07 6.03 2.85
C LYS A 25 0.36 7.19 3.73
N VAL A 26 -0.43 7.45 4.75
CA VAL A 26 -0.11 8.44 5.78
C VAL A 26 -0.08 7.73 7.13
N ASP A 27 0.96 7.99 7.91
CA ASP A 27 1.04 7.59 9.31
C ASP A 27 0.60 8.78 10.17
N ILE A 28 -0.43 8.58 10.99
CA ILE A 28 -0.93 9.55 11.95
C ILE A 28 -0.88 8.87 13.32
N ASP A 29 0.02 9.34 14.17
CA ASP A 29 0.25 8.84 15.53
C ASP A 29 0.40 7.31 15.62
N GLY A 30 1.10 6.71 14.66
CA GLY A 30 1.37 5.27 14.60
C GLY A 30 0.25 4.45 13.96
N THR A 31 -0.81 5.11 13.46
CA THR A 31 -1.85 4.47 12.66
C THR A 31 -1.64 4.80 11.19
N VAL A 32 -1.46 3.77 10.37
CA VAL A 32 -1.32 3.93 8.92
C VAL A 32 -2.70 3.97 8.25
N TYR A 33 -2.90 4.93 7.35
CA TYR A 33 -4.10 5.11 6.54
C TYR A 33 -3.76 4.93 5.07
N ILE A 34 -4.53 4.12 4.35
CA ILE A 34 -4.44 4.02 2.88
C ILE A 34 -5.29 5.12 2.28
N THR A 35 -4.69 6.08 1.59
CA THR A 35 -5.47 7.18 0.98
C THR A 35 -6.02 6.78 -0.39
N LYS A 36 -6.85 7.65 -0.98
CA LYS A 36 -7.42 7.42 -2.31
C LYS A 36 -6.53 7.94 -3.44
N LYS A 37 -5.46 8.67 -3.10
CA LYS A 37 -4.46 9.12 -4.06
C LYS A 37 -3.66 7.93 -4.55
N MET A 38 -3.83 7.59 -5.83
CA MET A 38 -3.10 6.48 -6.44
C MET A 38 -1.83 6.99 -7.12
N CYS A 39 -0.78 6.18 -7.08
CA CYS A 39 0.42 6.36 -7.87
C CYS A 39 0.04 6.56 -9.35
N ARG A 40 0.64 7.57 -9.98
CA ARG A 40 0.46 7.92 -11.40
C ARG A 40 0.70 6.77 -12.39
N PHE A 41 1.44 5.74 -11.98
CA PHE A 41 1.73 4.57 -12.81
C PHE A 41 0.74 3.41 -12.64
N LEU A 42 -0.25 3.53 -11.75
CA LEU A 42 -1.31 2.54 -11.63
C LEU A 42 -2.29 2.67 -12.78
N ASP A 43 -2.49 1.57 -13.52
CA ASP A 43 -3.65 1.44 -14.39
C ASP A 43 -4.86 1.12 -13.52
N THR A 44 -5.81 2.06 -13.41
CA THR A 44 -7.00 1.92 -12.56
C THR A 44 -8.00 0.89 -13.07
N LYS A 45 -7.94 0.51 -14.36
CA LYS A 45 -8.80 -0.54 -14.93
C LYS A 45 -8.28 -1.92 -14.59
N THR A 46 -6.98 -2.14 -14.77
CA THR A 46 -6.37 -3.45 -14.53
C THR A 46 -5.82 -3.63 -13.11
N ARG A 47 -5.72 -2.52 -12.35
CA ARG A 47 -5.15 -2.44 -10.99
C ARG A 47 -3.70 -2.91 -10.92
N GLN A 48 -2.95 -2.71 -12.01
CA GLN A 48 -1.55 -3.10 -12.13
C GLN A 48 -0.67 -1.88 -12.36
N CYS A 49 0.54 -1.92 -11.82
CA CYS A 49 1.56 -0.92 -12.12
C CYS A 49 2.03 -1.12 -13.57
N THR A 50 1.97 -0.06 -14.36
CA THR A 50 2.38 -0.04 -15.77
C THR A 50 3.89 -0.10 -15.96
N VAL A 51 4.65 0.15 -14.90
CA VAL A 51 6.13 0.15 -14.88
C VAL A 51 6.70 -0.79 -13.81
N TYR A 52 5.98 -1.87 -13.44
CA TYR A 52 6.35 -2.72 -12.30
C TYR A 52 7.83 -3.18 -12.26
N PRO A 53 8.48 -3.58 -13.38
CA PRO A 53 9.90 -3.95 -13.38
C PRO A 53 10.85 -2.79 -13.05
N ASP A 54 10.46 -1.55 -13.38
CA ASP A 54 11.24 -0.33 -13.22
C ASP A 54 10.71 0.56 -12.08
N ARG A 55 9.75 0.06 -11.27
CA ARG A 55 8.94 0.91 -10.37
C ARG A 55 9.76 1.73 -9.38
N PHE A 56 10.85 1.17 -8.84
CA PHE A 56 11.72 1.86 -7.90
C PHE A 56 12.55 2.98 -8.55
N ARG A 57 12.76 2.91 -9.86
CA ARG A 57 13.41 3.97 -10.63
C ARG A 57 12.40 5.02 -11.08
N ALA A 58 11.18 4.61 -11.40
CA ALA A 58 10.12 5.49 -11.87
C ALA A 58 9.45 6.28 -10.73
N GLU A 59 9.31 5.66 -9.56
CA GLU A 59 8.69 6.23 -8.35
C GLU A 59 9.59 5.92 -7.14
N PRO A 60 10.41 6.88 -6.67
CA PRO A 60 11.34 6.69 -5.55
C PRO A 60 10.67 6.26 -4.24
N ASP A 61 9.41 6.65 -4.04
CA ASP A 61 8.63 6.30 -2.83
C ASP A 61 7.97 4.92 -2.94
N CYS A 62 8.14 4.21 -4.06
CA CYS A 62 7.61 2.86 -4.21
C CYS A 62 8.36 1.88 -3.30
N LEU A 63 7.61 1.11 -2.51
CA LEU A 63 8.17 0.16 -1.55
C LEU A 63 8.20 -1.26 -2.11
N SER A 64 9.30 -1.98 -1.85
CA SER A 64 9.29 -3.44 -1.93
C SER A 64 8.43 -4.01 -0.80
N THR A 65 8.00 -5.26 -0.93
CA THR A 65 7.25 -5.89 0.17
C THR A 65 8.07 -6.08 1.43
N MET A 66 9.40 -6.25 1.31
CA MET A 66 10.27 -6.35 2.47
C MET A 66 10.35 -5.04 3.25
N GLU A 67 10.25 -3.90 2.57
CA GLU A 67 10.18 -2.57 3.19
C GLU A 67 8.77 -2.26 3.72
N GLY A 68 7.72 -2.59 2.96
CA GLY A 68 6.35 -2.25 3.34
C GLY A 68 5.79 -3.09 4.51
N LEU A 69 6.23 -4.33 4.68
CA LEU A 69 5.75 -5.19 5.77
C LEU A 69 6.03 -4.63 7.18
N PRO A 70 7.27 -4.21 7.53
CA PRO A 70 7.51 -3.57 8.82
C PRO A 70 6.82 -2.22 8.97
N MET A 71 6.50 -1.55 7.86
CA MET A 71 5.75 -0.28 7.84
C MET A 71 4.23 -0.45 7.89
N MET A 72 3.72 -1.70 7.94
CA MET A 72 2.28 -1.95 8.08
C MET A 72 1.40 -1.35 6.97
N VAL A 73 1.92 -1.21 5.74
CA VAL A 73 1.23 -0.48 4.65
C VAL A 73 0.33 -1.35 3.75
N PHE A 74 0.35 -2.67 3.95
CA PHE A 74 -0.46 -3.60 3.16
C PHE A 74 -1.82 -3.88 3.82
N PRO A 75 -2.91 -3.90 3.04
CA PRO A 75 -4.27 -4.09 3.56
C PRO A 75 -4.44 -5.45 4.26
N PRO A 76 -5.47 -5.61 5.11
CA PRO A 76 -5.67 -6.82 5.92
C PRO A 76 -5.83 -8.10 5.09
N ASP A 77 -6.38 -7.99 3.88
CA ASP A 77 -6.61 -9.10 2.97
C ASP A 77 -5.43 -9.38 2.01
N CYS A 78 -4.34 -8.62 2.13
CA CYS A 78 -3.14 -8.81 1.32
C CYS A 78 -2.49 -10.15 1.62
N PRO A 79 -2.30 -11.04 0.63
CA PRO A 79 -1.68 -12.34 0.89
C PRO A 79 -0.26 -12.28 1.46
N TYR A 80 0.44 -11.17 1.24
CA TYR A 80 1.79 -10.93 1.77
C TYR A 80 1.84 -10.77 3.29
N THR A 81 0.72 -10.40 3.93
CA THR A 81 0.66 -10.22 5.40
C THR A 81 0.24 -11.49 6.12
N LYS A 82 -0.25 -12.50 5.38
CA LYS A 82 -0.87 -13.69 5.94
C LYS A 82 0.12 -14.46 6.83
N GLY A 83 -0.24 -14.61 8.11
CA GLY A 83 0.53 -15.37 9.08
C GLY A 83 1.70 -14.60 9.71
N ILE A 84 1.82 -13.29 9.46
CA ILE A 84 2.79 -12.43 10.14
C ILE A 84 2.21 -12.03 11.50
N ALA A 85 2.85 -12.50 12.57
CA ALA A 85 2.45 -12.18 13.93
C ALA A 85 2.67 -10.68 14.24
N GLY A 86 1.70 -10.05 14.89
CA GLY A 86 1.77 -8.64 15.29
C GLY A 86 1.59 -7.64 14.14
N TYR A 87 1.24 -8.09 12.93
CA TYR A 87 0.94 -7.19 11.83
C TYR A 87 -0.39 -6.47 12.08
N VAL A 88 -0.35 -5.13 12.20
CA VAL A 88 -1.54 -4.29 12.29
C VAL A 88 -1.81 -3.71 10.90
N PRO A 89 -2.92 -4.03 10.24
CA PRO A 89 -3.21 -3.52 8.92
C PRO A 89 -3.54 -2.03 8.96
N PRO A 90 -3.29 -1.30 7.86
CA PRO A 90 -3.67 0.09 7.76
C PRO A 90 -5.19 0.22 7.69
N LYS A 91 -5.72 1.36 8.11
CA LYS A 91 -7.14 1.71 7.94
C LYS A 91 -7.41 2.08 6.48
N GLU A 92 -8.45 1.49 5.92
CA GLU A 92 -8.91 1.75 4.54
C GLU A 92 -10.13 2.66 4.49
N GLU A 93 -10.85 2.73 5.60
CA GLU A 93 -12.01 3.57 5.80
C GLU A 93 -11.79 4.36 7.10
N TRP A 94 -11.97 5.67 7.02
CA TRP A 94 -11.94 6.60 8.15
C TRP A 94 -13.01 7.66 7.92
N ASP A 95 -13.54 8.19 9.01
CA ASP A 95 -14.52 9.28 9.05
C ASP A 95 -14.14 10.17 10.23
N ASP A 96 -12.99 10.81 10.09
CA ASP A 96 -12.34 11.61 11.11
C ASP A 96 -11.81 12.88 10.45
N GLU A 97 -12.36 14.02 10.86
CA GLU A 97 -12.05 15.33 10.28
C GLU A 97 -10.58 15.73 10.50
N GLU A 98 -9.96 15.27 11.59
CA GLU A 98 -8.54 15.51 11.87
C GLU A 98 -7.67 14.71 10.90
N VAL A 99 -8.03 13.44 10.64
CA VAL A 99 -7.35 12.60 9.64
C VAL A 99 -7.48 13.21 8.23
N ASP A 100 -8.67 13.67 7.85
CA ASP A 100 -8.89 14.30 6.56
C ASP A 100 -8.09 15.60 6.41
N ALA A 101 -7.99 16.41 7.46
CA ALA A 101 -7.18 17.62 7.48
C ALA A 101 -5.69 17.30 7.25
N VAL A 102 -5.16 16.28 7.95
CA VAL A 102 -3.76 15.85 7.79
C VAL A 102 -3.50 15.30 6.39
N ILE A 103 -4.39 14.45 5.86
CA ILE A 103 -4.26 13.90 4.51
C ILE A 103 -4.30 15.03 3.46
N ARG A 104 -5.20 16.01 3.61
CA ARG A 104 -5.28 17.17 2.73
C ARG A 104 -4.02 18.01 2.76
N GLU A 105 -3.46 18.25 3.95
CA GLU A 105 -2.22 19.02 4.10
C GLU A 105 -1.02 18.32 3.43
N LEU A 106 -0.89 17.00 3.63
CA LEU A 106 0.26 16.24 3.15
C LEU A 106 0.15 15.88 1.66
N LEU A 107 -1.03 15.50 1.20
CA LEU A 107 -1.23 14.89 -0.12
C LEU A 107 -2.12 15.72 -1.05
N GLY A 108 -2.84 16.73 -0.55
CA GLY A 108 -3.78 17.53 -1.32
C GLY A 108 -5.21 16.97 -1.36
N GLU A 109 -6.15 17.73 -1.95
CA GLU A 109 -7.57 17.37 -2.03
C GLU A 109 -7.83 16.05 -2.78
N ASP A 110 -6.94 15.67 -3.70
CA ASP A 110 -7.10 14.46 -4.53
C ASP A 110 -6.94 13.16 -3.73
N ALA A 111 -6.51 13.23 -2.47
CA ALA A 111 -6.34 12.08 -1.59
C ALA A 111 -7.60 11.69 -0.79
N LEU A 112 -8.64 12.53 -0.77
CA LEU A 112 -9.86 12.34 0.02
C LEU A 112 -11.03 11.70 -0.77
N GLY A 113 -10.96 11.69 -2.11
CA GLY A 113 -12.08 11.39 -3.03
C GLY A 113 -12.35 9.93 -3.35
#